data_AF-X0XL24-F1
#
_entry.id   AF-X0XL24-F1
#
_cell.length_a   1.000
_cell.length_b   1.000
_cell.length_c   1.000
_cell.angle_alpha   90.00
_cell.angle_beta   90.00
_cell.angle_gamma   90.00
#
_symmetry.space_group_name_H-M   'P 1'
#
loop_
_entity.id
_entity.type
_entity.pdbx_description
1 polymer ?
#
loop_
_entity_poly.entity_id
_entity_poly.type
_entity_poly.pdbx_seq_one_letter_code
_entity_poly.pdbx_strand_id
1 'polypeptide(L)'
;TGYKRDEVIGKFCKNVMRSERCVKDCPIVRVLEDGENIHDVDNTIINRNGKDIPIKMNAAVFRNSKTDPIGGVVSFRDMSFLEDVQNSLIKQSHFHGIIGQSKVMREIYTLIREIADTNSNVMLGGESGTGKELVANAIQAESSRADKPYIKVNCSVFPSQLLSSELFGHVRGAFTDAKSNRIGRFEMADGGTIFLDEIAEIPLQMQLQLLRVLQEGTFERVGESVTRQVDVRVIAATNIDIEKAIREGRFRDDLY
;
A
#
# COMPACT_ATOMS: atom_id res chain seq x y z
N THR A 1 10.68 -31.60 9.41
CA THR A 1 12.08 -31.51 9.90
C THR A 1 13.12 -31.96 8.88
N GLY A 2 12.81 -32.95 8.01
CA GLY A 2 13.75 -33.41 6.98
C GLY A 2 14.82 -34.39 7.48
N TYR A 3 14.70 -34.88 8.71
CA TYR A 3 15.53 -35.97 9.24
C TYR A 3 14.82 -37.32 9.06
N LYS A 4 15.58 -38.38 8.81
CA LYS A 4 15.08 -39.76 8.78
C LYS A 4 14.89 -40.32 10.19
N ARG A 5 14.07 -41.36 10.31
CA ARG A 5 13.69 -41.96 11.60
C ARG A 5 14.90 -42.48 12.39
N ASP A 6 15.77 -43.21 11.72
CA ASP A 6 17.01 -43.77 12.22
C ASP A 6 18.02 -42.70 12.67
N GLU A 7 17.97 -41.51 12.06
CA GLU A 7 18.84 -40.39 12.43
C GLU A 7 18.43 -39.72 13.75
N VAL A 8 17.20 -39.95 14.24
CA VAL A 8 16.57 -39.20 15.33
C VAL A 8 16.30 -40.06 16.57
N ILE A 9 16.08 -41.36 16.40
CA ILE A 9 15.84 -42.27 17.53
C ILE A 9 17.01 -42.23 18.51
N GLY A 10 16.71 -42.11 19.81
CA GLY A 10 17.70 -42.03 20.88
C GLY A 10 18.32 -40.65 21.09
N LYS A 11 17.98 -39.64 20.28
CA LYS A 11 18.47 -38.27 20.42
C LYS A 11 17.46 -37.36 21.12
N PHE A 12 17.97 -36.32 21.78
CA PHE A 12 17.12 -35.28 22.35
C PHE A 12 16.43 -34.45 21.25
N CYS A 13 15.12 -34.24 21.40
CA CYS A 13 14.31 -33.47 20.45
C CYS A 13 14.85 -32.05 20.21
N LYS A 14 15.43 -31.40 21.23
CA LYS A 14 16.04 -30.06 21.11
C LYS A 14 17.13 -29.96 20.05
N ASN A 15 17.87 -31.06 19.81
CA ASN A 15 18.96 -31.09 18.83
C ASN A 15 18.44 -31.24 17.38
N VAL A 16 17.21 -31.72 17.23
CA VAL A 16 16.56 -32.03 15.95
C VAL A 16 15.59 -30.93 15.54
N MET A 17 14.79 -30.44 16.49
CA MET A 17 13.75 -29.43 16.27
C MET A 17 14.27 -28.00 16.39
N ARG A 18 15.33 -27.78 17.20
CA ARG A 18 16.04 -26.50 17.37
C ARG A 18 15.11 -25.29 17.56
N SER A 19 14.01 -25.50 18.28
CA SER A 19 13.03 -24.47 18.59
C SER A 19 13.46 -23.67 19.82
N GLU A 20 13.15 -22.38 19.86
CA GLU A 20 13.39 -21.52 21.03
C GLU A 20 12.69 -22.05 22.30
N ARG A 21 11.50 -22.65 22.16
CA ARG A 21 10.78 -23.25 23.29
C ARG A 21 11.49 -24.47 23.89
N CYS A 22 12.37 -25.14 23.14
CA CYS A 22 13.15 -26.27 23.65
C CYS A 22 14.16 -25.89 24.75
N VAL A 23 14.38 -24.59 24.99
CA VAL A 23 15.31 -24.08 26.01
C VAL A 23 14.60 -23.52 27.24
N LYS A 24 13.39 -22.97 27.08
CA LYS A 24 12.72 -22.19 28.16
C LYS A 24 11.39 -22.76 28.64
N ASP A 25 10.63 -23.43 27.78
CA ASP A 25 9.24 -23.83 28.07
C ASP A 25 8.88 -25.08 27.26
N CYS A 26 9.41 -26.23 27.69
CA CYS A 26 9.23 -27.49 26.97
C CYS A 26 7.88 -28.12 27.31
N PRO A 27 6.98 -28.35 26.33
CA PRO A 27 5.67 -28.95 26.61
C PRO A 27 5.76 -30.35 27.23
N ILE A 28 6.82 -31.13 26.95
CA ILE A 28 7.01 -32.45 27.57
C ILE A 28 7.26 -32.32 29.07
N VAL A 29 8.11 -31.36 29.47
CA VAL A 29 8.46 -31.14 30.87
C VAL A 29 7.22 -30.74 31.65
N ARG A 30 6.45 -29.78 31.12
CA ARG A 30 5.21 -29.33 31.75
C ARG A 30 4.17 -30.43 31.91
N VAL A 31 3.95 -31.24 30.87
CA VAL A 31 3.01 -32.36 30.96
C VAL A 31 3.45 -33.44 31.95
N LEU A 32 4.76 -33.62 32.15
CA LEU A 32 5.30 -34.57 33.14
C LEU A 32 5.25 -34.01 34.57
N GLU A 33 5.41 -32.71 34.76
CA GLU A 33 5.33 -32.03 36.06
C GLU A 33 3.88 -31.82 36.51
N ASP A 34 3.05 -31.28 35.62
CA ASP A 34 1.66 -30.90 35.92
C ASP A 34 0.69 -32.10 35.78
N GLY A 35 1.06 -33.11 34.99
CA GLY A 35 0.24 -34.29 34.75
C GLY A 35 -0.99 -34.05 33.85
N GLU A 36 -1.11 -32.85 33.28
CA GLU A 36 -2.21 -32.43 32.39
C GLU A 36 -1.77 -32.39 30.93
N ASN A 37 -2.71 -32.60 30.00
CA ASN A 37 -2.43 -32.52 28.57
C ASN A 37 -2.39 -31.07 28.09
N ILE A 38 -1.48 -30.76 27.17
CA ILE A 38 -1.32 -29.43 26.57
C ILE A 38 -1.72 -29.50 25.09
N HIS A 39 -2.53 -28.54 24.65
CA HIS A 39 -3.08 -28.48 23.30
C HIS A 39 -2.73 -27.18 22.58
N ASP A 40 -2.55 -27.30 21.27
CA ASP A 40 -2.43 -26.21 20.29
C ASP A 40 -1.39 -25.13 20.62
N VAL A 41 -0.24 -25.53 21.17
CA VAL A 41 0.85 -24.61 21.47
C VAL A 41 1.59 -24.22 20.20
N ASP A 42 1.56 -22.93 19.89
CA ASP A 42 2.26 -22.36 18.74
C ASP A 42 3.77 -22.39 18.93
N ASN A 43 4.49 -22.86 17.92
CA ASN A 43 5.94 -22.94 17.95
C ASN A 43 6.55 -22.91 16.55
N THR A 44 7.84 -22.63 16.46
CA THR A 44 8.61 -22.69 15.21
C THR A 44 9.77 -23.65 15.39
N ILE A 45 9.98 -24.54 14.42
CA ILE A 45 11.10 -25.47 14.38
C ILE A 45 11.98 -25.18 13.17
N ILE A 46 13.28 -25.44 13.31
CA ILE A 46 14.23 -25.25 12.22
C ILE A 46 14.52 -26.61 11.59
N ASN A 47 14.27 -26.75 10.29
CA ASN A 47 14.52 -27.98 9.57
C ASN A 47 16.02 -28.20 9.26
N ARG A 48 16.37 -29.36 8.70
CA ARG A 48 17.77 -29.70 8.34
C ARG A 48 18.45 -28.67 7.41
N ASN A 49 17.68 -27.97 6.59
CA ASN A 49 18.17 -26.98 5.63
C ASN A 49 18.21 -25.55 6.21
N GLY A 50 17.93 -25.39 7.51
CA GLY A 50 17.90 -24.08 8.16
C GLY A 50 16.63 -23.26 7.89
N LYS A 51 15.59 -23.86 7.29
CA LYS A 51 14.30 -23.18 7.08
C LYS A 51 13.42 -23.34 8.31
N ASP A 52 12.83 -22.23 8.73
CA ASP A 52 11.81 -22.18 9.77
C ASP A 52 10.50 -22.83 9.28
N ILE A 53 9.93 -23.67 10.13
CA ILE A 53 8.66 -24.35 9.91
C ILE A 53 7.76 -24.01 11.09
N PRO A 54 6.68 -23.26 10.87
CA PRO A 54 5.66 -23.02 11.88
C PRO A 54 4.92 -24.32 12.18
N ILE A 55 4.71 -24.60 13.46
CA ILE A 55 4.06 -25.81 13.92
C ILE A 55 3.11 -25.55 15.09
N LYS A 56 2.12 -26.42 15.25
CA LYS A 56 1.39 -26.58 16.51
C LYS A 56 1.82 -27.85 17.23
N MET A 57 2.01 -27.74 18.54
CA MET A 57 2.38 -28.85 19.41
C MET A 57 1.24 -29.24 20.33
N ASN A 58 0.97 -30.54 20.41
CA ASN A 58 0.13 -31.13 21.45
C ASN A 58 0.98 -32.09 22.26
N ALA A 59 0.94 -31.99 23.58
CA ALA A 59 1.67 -32.85 24.50
C ALA A 59 0.69 -33.59 25.41
N ALA A 60 0.88 -34.90 25.57
CA ALA A 60 0.04 -35.74 26.41
C ALA A 60 0.88 -36.63 27.33
N VAL A 61 0.42 -36.80 28.57
CA VAL A 61 1.09 -37.66 29.55
C VAL A 61 0.73 -39.11 29.28
N PHE A 62 1.72 -39.97 29.24
CA PHE A 62 1.55 -41.41 29.15
C PHE A 62 1.67 -42.01 30.56
N ARG A 63 0.64 -42.74 30.97
CA ARG A 63 0.54 -43.31 32.33
C ARG A 63 0.60 -44.83 32.29
N ASN A 64 1.17 -45.44 33.32
CA ASN A 64 1.12 -46.90 33.49
C ASN A 64 -0.29 -47.34 33.99
N SER A 65 -0.47 -48.65 34.15
CA SER A 65 -1.72 -49.23 34.68
C SER A 65 -2.06 -48.84 36.13
N LYS A 66 -1.11 -48.24 36.85
CA LYS A 66 -1.24 -47.73 38.22
C LYS A 66 -1.40 -46.19 38.27
N THR A 67 -1.64 -45.56 37.12
CA THR A 67 -1.82 -44.11 36.88
C THR A 67 -0.57 -43.23 37.06
N ASP A 68 0.60 -43.81 37.33
CA ASP A 68 1.85 -43.05 37.41
C ASP A 68 2.30 -42.58 36.00
N PRO A 69 2.80 -41.34 35.86
CA PRO A 69 3.35 -40.86 34.60
C PRO A 69 4.66 -41.60 34.28
N ILE A 70 4.69 -42.27 33.13
CA ILE A 70 5.85 -43.02 32.62
C ILE A 70 6.52 -42.36 31.42
N GLY A 71 5.89 -41.34 30.83
CA GLY A 71 6.47 -40.60 29.72
C GLY A 71 5.53 -39.51 29.20
N GLY A 72 6.02 -38.72 28.24
CA GLY A 72 5.24 -37.73 27.52
C GLY A 72 5.31 -38.00 26.02
N VAL A 73 4.19 -37.87 25.33
CA VAL A 73 4.13 -37.92 23.87
C VAL A 73 3.84 -36.52 23.35
N VAL A 74 4.60 -36.08 22.35
CA VAL A 74 4.30 -34.84 21.63
C VAL A 74 4.02 -35.14 20.18
N SER A 75 2.92 -34.58 19.69
CA SER A 75 2.62 -34.52 18.27
C SER A 75 2.83 -33.09 17.76
N PHE A 76 3.24 -33.01 16.50
CA PHE A 76 3.55 -31.77 15.82
C PHE A 76 2.69 -31.72 14.56
N ARG A 77 2.05 -30.59 14.31
CA ARG A 77 1.33 -30.31 13.07
C ARG A 77 2.05 -29.21 12.32
N ASP A 78 2.42 -29.47 11.07
CA ASP A 78 3.00 -28.47 10.17
C ASP A 78 1.91 -27.47 9.78
N MET A 79 2.17 -26.19 10.03
CA MET A 79 1.26 -25.09 9.73
C MET A 79 1.68 -24.29 8.51
N SER A 80 2.76 -24.68 7.82
CA SER A 80 3.30 -23.96 6.66
C SER A 80 2.24 -23.79 5.58
N PHE A 81 1.47 -24.85 5.29
CA PHE A 81 0.38 -24.78 4.29
C PHE A 81 -0.70 -23.77 4.67
N LEU A 82 -1.06 -23.68 5.95
CA LEU A 82 -2.08 -22.75 6.40
C LEU A 82 -1.58 -21.30 6.37
N GLU A 83 -0.33 -21.06 6.77
CA GLU A 83 0.31 -19.75 6.60
C GLU A 83 0.46 -19.38 5.13
N ASP A 84 0.86 -20.31 4.26
CA ASP A 84 0.99 -20.09 2.82
C ASP A 84 -0.37 -19.76 2.19
N VAL A 85 -1.45 -20.47 2.56
CA VAL A 85 -2.82 -20.17 2.12
C VAL A 85 -3.25 -18.79 2.62
N GLN A 86 -3.04 -18.45 3.90
CA GLN A 86 -3.35 -17.12 4.43
C GLN A 86 -2.57 -16.03 3.70
N ASN A 87 -1.27 -16.22 3.51
CA ASN A 87 -0.40 -15.28 2.79
C ASN A 87 -0.82 -15.12 1.32
N SER A 88 -1.27 -16.19 0.67
CA SER A 88 -1.78 -16.14 -0.71
C SER A 88 -3.11 -15.39 -0.81
N LEU A 89 -4.02 -15.56 0.16
CA LEU A 89 -5.27 -14.80 0.26
C LEU A 89 -5.01 -13.33 0.55
N ILE A 90 -4.03 -13.04 1.42
CA ILE A 90 -3.58 -11.67 1.70
C ILE A 90 -3.02 -11.03 0.42
N LYS A 91 -2.14 -11.72 -0.32
CA LYS A 91 -1.61 -11.22 -1.61
C LYS A 91 -2.69 -11.01 -2.67
N GLN A 92 -3.75 -11.83 -2.71
CA GLN A 92 -4.90 -11.62 -3.59
C GLN A 92 -5.83 -10.48 -3.12
N SER A 93 -5.72 -10.05 -1.86
CA SER A 93 -6.60 -9.04 -1.25
C SER A 93 -6.11 -7.60 -1.33
N HIS A 94 -4.87 -7.36 -1.79
CA HIS A 94 -4.29 -6.03 -1.91
C HIS A 94 -4.23 -5.59 -3.37
N PHE A 95 -5.24 -4.86 -3.83
CA PHE A 95 -5.20 -4.21 -5.14
C PHE A 95 -4.38 -2.92 -5.01
N HIS A 96 -3.08 -2.97 -5.36
CA HIS A 96 -2.14 -1.85 -5.22
C HIS A 96 -2.12 -1.21 -3.82
N GLY A 97 -2.20 -2.06 -2.78
CA GLY A 97 -2.25 -1.61 -1.38
C GLY A 97 -3.65 -1.26 -0.86
N ILE A 98 -4.68 -1.26 -1.70
CA ILE A 98 -6.08 -1.09 -1.28
C ILE A 98 -6.59 -2.39 -0.65
N ILE A 99 -7.11 -2.29 0.58
CA ILE A 99 -7.73 -3.39 1.31
C ILE A 99 -9.24 -3.22 1.23
N GLY A 100 -9.89 -4.03 0.41
CA GLY A 100 -11.34 -3.99 0.27
C GLY A 100 -11.87 -5.15 -0.56
N GLN A 101 -12.87 -5.87 -0.03
CA GLN A 101 -13.42 -7.07 -0.66
C GLN A 101 -14.91 -6.97 -1.02
N SER A 102 -15.56 -5.85 -0.67
CA SER A 102 -16.98 -5.62 -0.97
C SER A 102 -17.23 -5.61 -2.48
N LYS A 103 -18.47 -5.87 -2.89
CA LYS A 103 -18.87 -5.85 -4.31
C LYS A 103 -18.52 -4.50 -4.96
N VAL A 104 -18.83 -3.39 -4.28
CA VAL A 104 -18.55 -2.02 -4.74
C VAL A 104 -17.05 -1.79 -4.95
N MET A 105 -16.19 -2.26 -4.02
CA MET A 105 -14.74 -2.13 -4.19
C MET A 105 -14.22 -2.94 -5.37
N ARG A 106 -14.78 -4.14 -5.63
CA ARG A 106 -14.40 -4.93 -6.82
C ARG A 106 -14.79 -4.22 -8.11
N GLU A 107 -15.94 -3.57 -8.14
CA GLU A 107 -16.37 -2.74 -9.28
C GLU A 107 -15.39 -1.57 -9.50
N ILE A 108 -14.96 -0.90 -8.42
CA ILE A 108 -13.91 0.14 -8.49
C ILE A 108 -12.60 -0.42 -9.06
N TYR A 109 -12.15 -1.61 -8.64
CA TYR A 109 -10.93 -2.21 -9.18
C TYR A 109 -11.03 -2.52 -10.68
N THR A 110 -12.19 -3.01 -11.13
CA THR A 110 -12.45 -3.22 -12.56
C THR A 110 -12.40 -1.90 -13.33
N LEU A 111 -13.07 -0.86 -12.81
CA LEU A 111 -13.06 0.46 -13.43
C LEU A 111 -11.63 1.04 -13.51
N ILE A 112 -10.83 0.89 -12.45
CA ILE A 112 -9.43 1.32 -12.44
C ILE A 112 -8.66 0.66 -13.59
N ARG A 113 -8.78 -0.65 -13.78
CA ARG A 113 -8.11 -1.35 -14.89
C ARG A 113 -8.58 -0.88 -16.27
N GLU A 114 -9.87 -0.62 -16.42
CA GLU A 114 -10.44 -0.14 -17.69
C GLU A 114 -9.95 1.26 -18.06
N ILE A 115 -9.86 2.18 -17.09
CA ILE A 115 -9.43 3.56 -17.34
C ILE A 115 -7.90 3.71 -17.35
N ALA A 116 -7.15 2.81 -16.71
CA ALA A 116 -5.71 2.94 -16.53
C ALA A 116 -4.93 3.04 -17.85
N ASP A 117 -5.32 2.31 -18.89
CA ASP A 117 -4.64 2.38 -20.20
C ASP A 117 -5.09 3.55 -21.09
N THR A 118 -6.06 4.34 -20.64
CA THR A 118 -6.52 5.53 -21.38
C THR A 118 -5.68 6.77 -21.04
N ASN A 119 -5.61 7.72 -21.97
CA ASN A 119 -5.03 9.05 -21.73
C ASN A 119 -6.03 10.03 -21.07
N SER A 120 -7.23 9.57 -20.72
CA SER A 120 -8.24 10.44 -20.12
C SER A 120 -7.84 10.90 -18.72
N ASN A 121 -8.21 12.13 -18.40
CA ASN A 121 -8.11 12.66 -17.05
C ASN A 121 -9.10 11.95 -16.13
N VAL A 122 -8.75 11.81 -14.85
CA VAL A 122 -9.58 11.11 -13.86
C VAL A 122 -9.85 12.03 -12.68
N MET A 123 -11.12 12.17 -12.29
CA MET A 123 -11.53 12.88 -11.08
C MET A 123 -11.96 11.87 -10.02
N LEU A 124 -11.37 11.96 -8.83
CA LEU A 124 -11.66 11.13 -7.67
C LEU A 124 -12.44 11.95 -6.62
N GLY A 125 -13.75 11.76 -6.60
CA GLY A 125 -14.61 12.31 -5.55
C GLY A 125 -14.73 11.39 -4.35
N GLY A 126 -14.84 11.95 -3.15
CA GLY A 126 -15.16 11.20 -1.94
C GLY A 126 -14.67 11.88 -0.68
N GLU A 127 -15.19 11.45 0.47
CA GLU A 127 -14.86 12.05 1.76
C GLU A 127 -13.35 11.99 2.09
N SER A 128 -12.90 12.84 3.02
CA SER A 128 -11.51 12.81 3.47
C SER A 128 -11.20 11.47 4.16
N GLY A 129 -9.99 10.95 3.97
CA GLY A 129 -9.56 9.69 4.58
C GLY A 129 -10.09 8.40 3.91
N THR A 130 -10.82 8.48 2.80
CA THR A 130 -11.36 7.30 2.08
C THR A 130 -10.35 6.58 1.17
N GLY A 131 -9.08 7.00 1.17
CA GLY A 131 -8.03 6.33 0.39
C GLY A 131 -7.94 6.73 -1.09
N LYS A 132 -8.42 7.93 -1.46
CA LYS A 132 -8.32 8.47 -2.84
C LYS A 132 -6.89 8.43 -3.41
N GLU A 133 -5.87 8.69 -2.58
CA GLU A 133 -4.48 8.56 -3.01
C GLU A 133 -4.11 7.12 -3.39
N LEU A 134 -4.62 6.11 -2.69
CA LEU A 134 -4.37 4.71 -3.03
C LEU A 134 -5.02 4.35 -4.38
N VAL A 135 -6.21 4.90 -4.66
CA VAL A 135 -6.88 4.76 -5.96
C VAL A 135 -6.07 5.42 -7.07
N ALA A 136 -5.58 6.64 -6.86
CA ALA A 136 -4.70 7.32 -7.82
C ALA A 136 -3.41 6.53 -8.10
N ASN A 137 -2.79 5.97 -7.06
CA ASN A 137 -1.61 5.12 -7.18
C ASN A 137 -1.91 3.85 -7.98
N ALA A 138 -3.08 3.24 -7.76
CA ALA A 138 -3.51 2.06 -8.49
C ALA A 138 -3.73 2.37 -9.99
N ILE A 139 -4.36 3.51 -10.31
CA ILE A 139 -4.54 3.95 -11.70
C ILE A 139 -3.18 4.16 -12.38
N GLN A 140 -2.24 4.83 -11.71
CA GLN A 140 -0.90 5.03 -12.26
C GLN A 140 -0.17 3.70 -12.48
N ALA A 141 -0.23 2.78 -11.51
CA ALA A 141 0.47 1.50 -11.56
C ALA A 141 -0.08 0.55 -12.64
N GLU A 142 -1.38 0.61 -12.93
CA GLU A 142 -2.01 -0.16 -14.01
C GLU A 142 -1.87 0.51 -15.39
N SER A 143 -1.37 1.74 -15.47
CA SER A 143 -1.34 2.49 -16.73
C SER A 143 -0.14 2.16 -17.62
N SER A 144 -0.29 2.39 -18.92
CA SER A 144 0.84 2.46 -19.87
C SER A 144 1.93 3.49 -19.51
N ARG A 145 1.67 4.41 -18.58
CA ARG A 145 2.63 5.39 -18.04
C ARG A 145 3.23 4.95 -16.68
N ALA A 146 3.08 3.70 -16.24
CA ALA A 146 3.52 3.24 -14.92
C ALA A 146 5.02 3.52 -14.63
N ASP A 147 5.88 3.34 -15.64
CA ASP A 147 7.33 3.59 -15.54
C ASP A 147 7.74 5.06 -15.83
N LYS A 148 6.77 5.95 -16.04
CA LYS A 148 6.98 7.38 -16.33
C LYS A 148 6.93 8.22 -15.05
N PRO A 149 7.36 9.50 -15.08
CA PRO A 149 7.27 10.38 -13.92
C PRO A 149 5.86 10.42 -13.34
N TYR A 150 5.76 10.22 -12.03
CA TYR A 150 4.51 10.35 -11.29
C TYR A 150 4.67 11.40 -10.19
N ILE A 151 4.11 12.58 -10.43
CA ILE A 151 4.28 13.74 -9.55
C ILE A 151 3.01 13.96 -8.73
N LYS A 152 3.13 13.96 -7.41
CA LYS A 152 2.01 14.22 -6.50
C LYS A 152 2.08 15.64 -5.94
N VAL A 153 0.95 16.32 -5.90
CA VAL A 153 0.82 17.67 -5.35
C VAL A 153 -0.45 17.74 -4.53
N ASN A 154 -0.33 18.17 -3.28
CA ASN A 154 -1.49 18.53 -2.47
C ASN A 154 -1.71 20.05 -2.57
N CYS A 155 -2.85 20.44 -3.14
CA CYS A 155 -3.18 21.83 -3.44
C CYS A 155 -3.55 22.66 -2.22
N SER A 156 -3.91 22.03 -1.10
CA SER A 156 -4.30 22.72 0.14
C SER A 156 -3.11 23.17 1.02
N VAL A 157 -1.91 22.62 0.77
CA VAL A 157 -0.74 22.83 1.65
C VAL A 157 -0.09 24.19 1.43
N PHE A 158 -0.21 24.76 0.23
CA PHE A 158 0.52 25.98 -0.15
C PHE A 158 -0.40 27.19 -0.24
N PRO A 159 0.06 28.38 0.22
CA PRO A 159 -0.57 29.65 -0.14
C PRO A 159 -0.64 29.81 -1.67
N SER A 160 -1.70 30.46 -2.17
CA SER A 160 -2.01 30.58 -3.60
C SER A 160 -0.82 30.95 -4.51
N GLN A 161 -0.01 31.94 -4.10
CA GLN A 161 1.16 32.37 -4.88
C GLN A 161 2.26 31.31 -4.93
N LEU A 162 2.49 30.60 -3.83
CA LEU A 162 3.45 29.51 -3.77
C LEU A 162 2.94 28.30 -4.55
N LEU A 163 1.63 28.02 -4.51
CA LEU A 163 1.05 26.92 -5.27
C LEU A 163 1.21 27.11 -6.78
N SER A 164 0.95 28.31 -7.30
CA SER A 164 1.16 28.61 -8.73
C SER A 164 2.61 28.41 -9.15
N SER A 165 3.54 28.90 -8.32
CA SER A 165 4.98 28.73 -8.50
C SER A 165 5.43 27.26 -8.42
N GLU A 166 4.83 26.44 -7.56
CA GLU A 166 5.08 25.01 -7.51
C GLU A 166 4.55 24.32 -8.77
N LEU A 167 3.28 24.50 -9.13
CA LEU A 167 2.66 23.80 -10.26
C LEU A 167 3.28 24.18 -11.61
N PHE A 168 3.43 25.47 -11.86
CA PHE A 168 3.83 25.99 -13.17
C PHE A 168 5.29 26.45 -13.22
N GLY A 169 5.98 26.58 -12.09
CA GLY A 169 7.34 27.10 -12.04
C GLY A 169 7.39 28.63 -12.13
N HIS A 170 8.59 29.18 -12.00
CA HIS A 170 8.82 30.62 -12.07
C HIS A 170 10.19 30.94 -12.65
N VAL A 171 10.33 32.16 -13.17
CA VAL A 171 11.63 32.75 -13.52
C VAL A 171 12.13 33.66 -12.40
N ARG A 172 13.44 33.87 -12.34
CA ARG A 172 14.08 34.79 -11.40
C ARG A 172 13.45 36.18 -11.54
N GLY A 173 13.08 36.78 -10.42
CA GLY A 173 12.44 38.09 -10.37
C GLY A 173 10.93 38.09 -10.58
N ALA A 174 10.29 36.94 -10.73
CA ALA A 174 8.82 36.85 -10.85
C ALA A 174 8.06 37.36 -9.61
N PHE A 175 8.68 37.28 -8.43
CA PHE A 175 8.20 37.83 -7.15
C PHE A 175 9.41 38.12 -6.24
N THR A 176 9.20 38.81 -5.11
CA THR A 176 10.27 39.33 -4.24
C THR A 176 11.29 38.26 -3.82
N ASP A 177 10.84 37.03 -3.55
CA ASP A 177 11.69 35.90 -3.13
C ASP A 177 12.16 35.00 -4.28
N ALA A 178 11.85 35.31 -5.55
CA ALA A 178 12.24 34.54 -6.72
C ALA A 178 13.73 34.75 -7.07
N LYS A 179 14.63 34.19 -6.26
CA LYS A 179 16.09 34.37 -6.40
C LYS A 179 16.70 33.61 -7.59
N SER A 180 16.04 32.56 -8.06
CA SER A 180 16.47 31.72 -9.19
C SER A 180 15.28 31.28 -10.02
N ASN A 181 15.54 30.74 -11.21
CA ASN A 181 14.51 30.04 -11.97
C ASN A 181 14.16 28.72 -11.26
N ARG A 182 12.90 28.29 -11.39
CA ARG A 182 12.43 27.00 -10.88
C ARG A 182 11.47 26.33 -11.85
N ILE A 183 11.69 25.04 -12.07
CA ILE A 183 10.85 24.18 -12.89
C ILE A 183 9.57 23.84 -12.09
N GLY A 184 8.41 23.85 -12.76
CA GLY A 184 7.12 23.51 -12.17
C GLY A 184 6.82 22.02 -12.18
N ARG A 185 5.84 21.59 -11.38
CA ARG A 185 5.40 20.19 -11.29
C ARG A 185 4.87 19.64 -12.61
N PHE A 186 4.20 20.46 -13.44
CA PHE A 186 3.76 20.02 -14.77
C PHE A 186 4.93 19.67 -15.68
N GLU A 187 5.98 20.48 -15.69
CA GLU A 187 7.19 20.21 -16.47
C GLU A 187 7.97 19.00 -15.92
N MET A 188 7.97 18.80 -14.59
CA MET A 188 8.54 17.59 -13.98
C MET A 188 7.75 16.32 -14.30
N ALA A 189 6.46 16.44 -14.63
CA ALA A 189 5.56 15.33 -14.94
C ALA A 189 5.46 15.04 -16.43
N ASP A 190 6.21 15.76 -17.28
CA ASP A 190 6.14 15.63 -18.74
C ASP A 190 6.39 14.19 -19.21
N GLY A 191 5.53 13.72 -20.13
CA GLY A 191 5.46 12.33 -20.59
C GLY A 191 4.92 11.32 -19.55
N GLY A 192 4.46 11.80 -18.40
CA GLY A 192 4.02 10.99 -17.25
C GLY A 192 2.64 11.40 -16.74
N THR A 193 2.46 11.36 -15.42
CA THR A 193 1.20 11.59 -14.73
C THR A 193 1.39 12.56 -13.57
N ILE A 194 0.44 13.48 -13.37
CA ILE A 194 0.36 14.33 -12.19
C ILE A 194 -0.91 14.00 -11.39
N PHE A 195 -0.73 13.80 -10.08
CA PHE A 195 -1.82 13.67 -9.13
C PHE A 195 -2.00 14.98 -8.35
N LEU A 196 -3.20 15.56 -8.47
CA LEU A 196 -3.59 16.81 -7.81
C LEU A 196 -4.62 16.51 -6.72
N ASP A 197 -4.17 16.49 -5.47
CA ASP A 197 -5.02 16.26 -4.31
C ASP A 197 -5.63 17.58 -3.80
N GLU A 198 -6.86 17.51 -3.33
CA GLU A 198 -7.70 18.66 -2.95
C GLU A 198 -7.78 19.75 -4.04
N ILE A 199 -8.07 19.33 -5.28
CA ILE A 199 -8.10 20.22 -6.44
C ILE A 199 -9.11 21.37 -6.31
N ALA A 200 -10.19 21.18 -5.54
CA ALA A 200 -11.20 22.21 -5.33
C ALA A 200 -10.71 23.40 -4.47
N GLU A 201 -9.54 23.28 -3.83
CA GLU A 201 -8.92 24.35 -3.03
C GLU A 201 -8.11 25.33 -3.89
N ILE A 202 -7.92 25.07 -5.20
CA ILE A 202 -7.11 25.97 -6.02
C ILE A 202 -7.86 27.28 -6.35
N PRO A 203 -7.16 28.43 -6.38
CA PRO A 203 -7.75 29.71 -6.77
C PRO A 203 -8.32 29.70 -8.20
N LEU A 204 -9.39 30.45 -8.45
CA LEU A 204 -10.03 30.59 -9.78
C LEU A 204 -9.05 30.96 -10.91
N GLN A 205 -8.06 31.81 -10.62
CA GLN A 205 -7.04 32.18 -11.61
C GLN A 205 -6.17 30.98 -12.01
N MET A 206 -5.89 30.07 -11.08
CA MET A 206 -5.13 28.85 -11.36
C MET A 206 -5.99 27.81 -12.09
N GLN A 207 -7.30 27.80 -11.85
CA GLN A 207 -8.23 26.95 -12.61
C GLN A 207 -8.19 27.27 -14.11
N LEU A 208 -8.06 28.54 -14.48
CA LEU A 208 -7.85 28.96 -15.87
C LEU A 208 -6.55 28.45 -16.48
N GLN A 209 -5.45 28.49 -15.72
CA GLN A 209 -4.16 27.97 -16.18
C GLN A 209 -4.20 26.44 -16.31
N LEU A 210 -4.83 25.76 -15.35
CA LEU A 210 -5.03 24.32 -15.40
C LEU A 210 -5.87 23.92 -16.62
N LEU A 211 -6.94 24.66 -16.93
CA LEU A 211 -7.77 24.40 -18.10
C LEU A 211 -6.95 24.43 -19.41
N ARG A 212 -6.03 25.39 -19.55
CA ARG A 212 -5.12 25.45 -20.71
C ARG A 212 -4.20 24.23 -20.78
N VAL A 213 -3.69 23.75 -19.65
CA VAL A 213 -2.89 22.52 -19.62
C VAL A 213 -3.74 21.32 -20.06
N LEU A 214 -4.98 21.20 -19.58
CA LEU A 214 -5.85 20.07 -19.90
C LEU A 214 -6.31 20.07 -21.36
N GLN A 215 -6.57 21.25 -21.95
CA GLN A 215 -7.10 21.37 -23.31
C GLN A 215 -6.00 21.43 -24.38
N GLU A 216 -4.94 22.20 -24.13
CA GLU A 216 -3.91 22.50 -25.12
C GLU A 216 -2.57 21.82 -24.81
N GLY A 217 -2.40 21.28 -23.60
CA GLY A 217 -1.11 20.80 -23.13
C GLY A 217 -0.11 21.92 -22.91
N THR A 218 -0.56 23.17 -22.70
CA THR A 218 0.32 24.34 -22.61
C THR A 218 0.16 25.15 -21.32
N PHE A 219 1.24 25.80 -20.90
CA PHE A 219 1.24 26.77 -19.81
C PHE A 219 2.42 27.75 -19.91
N GLU A 220 2.44 28.75 -19.04
CA GLU A 220 3.53 29.72 -18.88
C GLU A 220 4.05 29.69 -17.44
N ARG A 221 5.36 29.87 -17.24
CA ARG A 221 5.93 30.04 -15.90
C ARG A 221 5.51 31.39 -15.34
N VAL A 222 5.42 31.49 -14.01
CA VAL A 222 5.16 32.78 -13.36
C VAL A 222 6.29 33.76 -13.69
N GLY A 223 5.93 34.94 -14.21
CA GLY A 223 6.87 35.99 -14.64
C GLY A 223 7.50 35.78 -16.02
N GLU A 224 7.05 34.78 -16.78
CA GLU A 224 7.50 34.46 -18.15
C GLU A 224 6.30 34.50 -19.11
N SER A 225 6.48 35.02 -20.33
CA SER A 225 5.45 34.98 -21.39
C SER A 225 5.76 33.94 -22.47
N VAL A 226 6.64 32.99 -22.16
CA VAL A 226 7.03 31.89 -23.04
C VAL A 226 6.10 30.73 -22.78
N THR A 227 5.28 30.40 -23.76
CA THR A 227 4.43 29.21 -23.73
C THR A 227 5.28 27.94 -23.78
N ARG A 228 4.98 27.00 -22.90
CA ARG A 228 5.61 25.68 -22.77
C ARG A 228 4.57 24.62 -23.07
N GLN A 229 4.98 23.54 -23.71
CA GLN A 229 4.12 22.40 -24.03
C GLN A 229 4.54 21.18 -23.21
N VAL A 230 3.57 20.42 -22.72
CA VAL A 230 3.76 19.19 -21.94
C VAL A 230 2.70 18.15 -22.30
N ASP A 231 3.06 16.87 -22.20
CA ASP A 231 2.15 15.73 -22.31
C ASP A 231 1.99 15.07 -20.94
N VAL A 232 0.99 15.51 -20.17
CA VAL A 232 0.77 15.05 -18.79
C VAL A 232 -0.65 14.52 -18.65
N ARG A 233 -0.77 13.28 -18.16
CA ARG A 233 -2.06 12.76 -17.72
C ARG A 233 -2.39 13.32 -16.34
N VAL A 234 -3.62 13.80 -16.13
CA VAL A 234 -4.03 14.37 -14.84
C VAL A 234 -4.98 13.43 -14.09
N ILE A 235 -4.64 13.13 -12.84
CA ILE A 235 -5.54 12.52 -11.86
C ILE A 235 -5.80 13.58 -10.79
N ALA A 236 -7.05 13.96 -10.56
CA ALA A 236 -7.43 14.94 -9.55
C ALA A 236 -8.26 14.28 -8.46
N ALA A 237 -8.18 14.78 -7.23
CA ALA A 237 -9.00 14.33 -6.11
C ALA A 237 -9.53 15.52 -5.31
N THR A 238 -10.71 15.35 -4.72
CA THR A 238 -11.33 16.35 -3.86
C THR A 238 -12.30 15.69 -2.88
N ASN A 239 -12.42 16.26 -1.68
CA ASN A 239 -13.52 15.97 -0.76
C ASN A 239 -14.68 16.97 -0.86
N ILE A 240 -14.51 18.07 -1.60
CA ILE A 240 -15.52 19.10 -1.82
C ILE A 240 -16.48 18.65 -2.92
N ASP A 241 -17.77 18.86 -2.67
CA ASP A 241 -18.83 18.80 -3.69
C ASP A 241 -18.59 19.89 -4.76
N ILE A 242 -18.14 19.45 -5.94
CA ILE A 242 -17.80 20.33 -7.07
C ILE A 242 -19.04 21.05 -7.61
N GLU A 243 -20.20 20.38 -7.71
CA GLU A 243 -21.43 21.02 -8.20
C GLU A 243 -21.87 22.15 -7.28
N LYS A 244 -21.72 21.97 -5.97
CA LYS A 244 -21.93 23.05 -5.00
C LYS A 244 -20.89 24.16 -5.14
N ALA A 245 -19.61 23.82 -5.31
CA ALA A 245 -18.55 24.82 -5.49
C ALA A 245 -18.72 25.66 -6.77
N ILE A 246 -19.23 25.06 -7.86
CA ILE A 246 -19.59 25.76 -9.09
C ILE A 246 -20.71 26.76 -8.85
N ARG A 247 -21.81 26.34 -8.19
CA ARG A 247 -22.93 27.23 -7.87
C ARG A 247 -22.53 28.41 -6.97
N GLU A 248 -21.53 28.22 -6.12
CA GLU A 248 -20.99 29.26 -5.25
C GLU A 248 -19.91 30.14 -5.93
N GLY A 249 -19.58 29.87 -7.20
CA GLY A 249 -18.56 30.61 -7.94
C GLY A 249 -17.13 30.35 -7.47
N ARG A 250 -16.88 29.26 -6.74
CA ARG A 250 -15.55 28.86 -6.24
C ARG A 250 -14.83 27.90 -7.18
N PHE A 251 -15.56 27.23 -8.06
CA PHE A 251 -15.01 26.34 -9.08
C PHE A 251 -15.62 26.68 -10.45
N ARG A 252 -14.84 26.58 -11.52
CA ARG A 252 -15.31 26.87 -12.88
C ARG A 252 -15.98 25.66 -13.50
N ASP A 253 -17.12 25.89 -14.11
CA ASP A 253 -17.89 24.86 -14.84
C ASP A 253 -17.14 24.33 -16.07
N ASP A 254 -16.37 25.18 -16.76
CA ASP A 254 -15.59 24.77 -17.94
C ASP A 254 -14.36 23.91 -17.62
N LEU A 255 -13.97 23.86 -16.35
CA LEU A 255 -12.89 22.99 -15.86
C LEU A 255 -13.39 21.63 -15.37
N TYR A 256 -14.64 21.55 -14.92
CA TYR A 256 -15.25 20.31 -14.41
C TYR A 256 -15.74 19.43 -15.56
#